data_AF-A0A239C9B0-F1
#
_entry.id   AF-A0A239C9B0-F1
#
_cell.length_a   1.000
_cell.length_b   1.000
_cell.length_c   1.000
_cell.angle_alpha   90.00
_cell.angle_beta   90.00
_cell.angle_gamma   90.00
#
_symmetry.space_group_name_H-M   'P 1'
#
loop_
_entity.id
_entity.type
_entity.pdbx_description
1 polymer ?
#
loop_
_entity_poly.entity_id
_entity_poly.type
_entity_poly.pdbx_seq_one_letter_code
_entity_poly.pdbx_strand_id
1 'polypeptide(L)'
;MSAIKILQDRELEAARAAGEEFFLDIPDAWYEPHPVYGCDSGHASRRYLKSETRGCLCLACHQSVAIMPHKYDTDEKLAAALAGIRKHMLAAAQEGES
;
A
#
# COMPACT_ATOMS: atom_id res chain seq x y z
N MET A 1 -11.95 -1.42 -5.09
CA MET A 1 -10.80 -0.87 -4.35
C MET A 1 -9.57 -1.68 -4.72
N SER A 2 -8.40 -1.06 -4.92
CA SER A 2 -7.14 -1.77 -5.23
C SER A 2 -6.61 -2.51 -4.00
N ALA A 3 -5.84 -3.59 -4.21
CA ALA A 3 -5.27 -4.38 -3.11
C ALA A 3 -4.28 -3.56 -2.27
N ILE A 4 -3.48 -2.70 -2.91
CA ILE A 4 -2.56 -1.79 -2.23
C ILE A 4 -3.30 -0.77 -1.36
N LYS A 5 -4.45 -0.27 -1.82
CA LYS A 5 -5.23 0.69 -1.03
C LYS A 5 -5.88 0.02 0.18
N ILE A 6 -6.43 -1.18 0.03
CA ILE A 6 -6.95 -1.98 1.14
C ILE A 6 -5.85 -2.26 2.17
N LEU A 7 -4.64 -2.63 1.72
CA LEU A 7 -3.51 -2.84 2.62
C LEU A 7 -3.15 -1.55 3.36
N GLN A 8 -3.03 -0.43 2.64
CA GLN A 8 -2.73 0.87 3.25
C GLN A 8 -3.79 1.26 4.29
N ASP A 9 -5.07 1.10 3.98
CA ASP A 9 -6.16 1.48 4.88
C ASP A 9 -6.14 0.65 6.17
N ARG A 10 -5.87 -0.66 6.08
CA ARG A 10 -5.69 -1.53 7.27
C ARG A 10 -4.52 -1.09 8.14
N GLU A 11 -3.42 -0.69 7.53
CA GLU A 11 -2.23 -0.20 8.26
C GLU A 11 -2.49 1.16 8.91
N LEU A 12 -3.23 2.05 8.24
CA LEU A 12 -3.66 3.33 8.80
C LEU A 12 -4.60 3.13 9.99
N GLU A 13 -5.58 2.22 9.88
CA GLU A 13 -6.48 1.87 10.98
C GLU A 13 -5.71 1.30 12.18
N ALA A 14 -4.75 0.41 11.93
CA ALA A 14 -3.89 -0.15 12.98
C ALA A 14 -3.05 0.94 13.67
N ALA A 15 -2.45 1.85 12.91
CA ALA A 15 -1.67 2.97 13.46
C ALA A 15 -2.54 3.93 14.28
N ARG A 16 -3.78 4.21 13.84
CA ARG A 16 -4.76 5.01 14.60
C ARG A 16 -5.14 4.32 15.92
N ALA A 17 -5.38 3.01 15.88
CA ALA A 17 -5.71 2.25 17.08
C ALA A 17 -4.54 2.15 18.08
N ALA A 18 -3.30 2.17 17.56
CA ALA A 18 -2.08 2.19 18.37
C ALA A 18 -1.75 3.59 18.94
N GLY A 19 -2.42 4.64 18.48
CA GLY A 19 -2.17 6.02 18.91
C GLY A 19 -0.86 6.60 18.37
N GLU A 20 -0.41 6.18 17.18
CA GLU A 20 0.76 6.75 16.51
C GLU A 20 0.54 8.24 16.16
N GLU A 21 1.63 8.99 15.99
CA GLU A 21 1.58 10.39 15.55
C GLU A 21 1.36 10.46 14.03
N PHE A 22 0.47 11.36 13.58
CA PHE A 22 0.10 11.51 12.18
C PHE A 22 0.54 12.88 11.63
N PHE A 23 1.10 12.88 10.43
CA PHE A 23 1.38 14.07 9.63
C PHE A 23 0.75 13.92 8.23
N LEU A 24 -0.12 14.86 7.86
CA LEU A 24 -0.89 14.81 6.60
C LEU A 24 -1.65 13.48 6.40
N ASP A 25 -2.37 13.04 7.44
CA ASP A 25 -3.17 11.81 7.46
C ASP A 25 -2.41 10.47 7.29
N ILE A 26 -1.08 10.50 7.32
CA ILE A 26 -0.20 9.33 7.31
C ILE A 26 0.64 9.34 8.61
N PRO A 27 0.95 8.19 9.22
CA PRO A 27 1.84 8.14 10.37
C PRO A 27 3.19 8.77 10.06
N ASP A 28 3.67 9.64 10.95
CA ASP A 28 4.91 10.40 10.73
C ASP A 28 6.11 9.46 10.53
N ALA A 29 6.13 8.35 11.28
CA ALA A 29 7.12 7.29 11.20
C ALA A 29 7.22 6.60 9.82
N TRP A 30 6.30 6.83 8.88
CA TRP A 30 6.40 6.29 7.52
C TRP A 30 7.20 7.19 6.57
N TYR A 31 7.49 8.43 6.96
CA TYR A 31 8.28 9.36 6.16
C TYR A 31 9.79 9.22 6.39
N GLU A 32 10.23 8.75 7.57
CA GLU A 32 11.64 8.69 7.97
C GLU A 32 12.26 7.27 7.90
N PRO A 33 13.52 7.10 7.42
CA PRO A 33 14.39 8.13 6.83
C PRO A 33 13.96 8.51 5.41
N HIS A 34 13.21 7.64 4.73
CA HIS A 34 12.60 7.87 3.43
C HIS A 34 11.34 7.03 3.26
N PRO A 35 10.26 7.56 2.69
CA PRO A 35 9.02 6.83 2.49
C PRO A 35 9.19 5.64 1.54
N VAL A 36 8.40 4.60 1.80
CA VAL A 36 8.26 3.43 0.92
C VAL A 36 6.98 3.58 0.12
N TYR A 37 7.08 3.48 -1.20
CA TYR A 37 5.96 3.48 -2.13
C TYR A 37 5.71 2.06 -2.63
N GLY A 38 4.50 1.57 -2.46
CA GLY A 38 4.05 0.28 -2.94
C GLY A 38 3.02 0.41 -4.04
N CYS A 39 2.94 -0.58 -4.95
CA CYS A 39 1.89 -0.66 -5.95
C CYS A 39 1.16 -2.01 -5.91
N ASP A 40 0.05 -2.11 -6.64
CA ASP A 40 -0.74 -3.34 -6.74
C ASP A 40 0.01 -4.53 -7.28
N SER A 41 1.10 -4.37 -8.03
CA SER A 41 1.92 -5.48 -8.52
C SER A 41 2.87 -6.05 -7.46
N GLY A 42 3.01 -5.38 -6.31
CA GLY A 42 3.95 -5.78 -5.26
C GLY A 42 5.32 -5.13 -5.35
N HIS A 43 5.57 -4.23 -6.31
CA HIS A 43 6.83 -3.48 -6.34
C HIS A 43 6.89 -2.46 -5.20
N ALA A 44 7.95 -2.52 -4.42
CA ALA A 44 8.31 -1.56 -3.38
C ALA A 44 9.46 -0.67 -3.88
N SER A 45 9.35 0.64 -3.69
CA SER A 45 10.41 1.57 -4.09
C SER A 45 10.44 2.81 -3.21
N ARG A 46 11.60 3.46 -3.12
CA ARG A 46 11.74 4.80 -2.54
C ARG A 46 11.48 5.92 -3.56
N ARG A 47 11.19 5.55 -4.81
CA ARG A 47 10.94 6.47 -5.91
C ARG A 47 9.65 6.11 -6.62
N TYR A 48 9.03 7.11 -7.22
CA TYR A 48 7.85 6.95 -8.05
C TYR A 48 7.94 7.92 -9.24
N LEU A 49 7.16 7.65 -10.27
CA LEU A 49 6.97 8.56 -11.39
C LEU A 49 5.81 9.50 -11.08
N LYS A 50 6.04 10.81 -11.13
CA LYS A 50 4.96 11.80 -11.03
C LYS A 50 4.33 12.00 -12.42
N SER A 51 3.02 11.82 -12.50
CA SER A 51 2.20 12.16 -13.66
C SER A 51 1.22 13.27 -13.29
N GLU A 52 1.10 14.28 -14.16
CA GLU A 52 0.16 15.39 -13.95
C GLU A 52 -1.31 14.95 -13.97
N THR A 53 -1.62 13.93 -14.78
CA THR A 53 -3.00 13.44 -14.97
C THR A 53 -3.32 12.19 -14.16
N ARG A 54 -2.31 11.36 -13.85
CA ARG A 54 -2.50 10.04 -13.21
C ARG A 54 -1.96 9.96 -11.78
N GLY A 55 -1.39 11.05 -11.27
CA GLY A 55 -0.81 11.10 -9.92
C GLY A 55 0.53 10.37 -9.82
N CYS A 56 0.79 9.75 -8.67
CA CYS A 56 2.05 9.04 -8.40
C CYS A 56 1.97 7.59 -8.89
N LEU A 57 2.93 7.18 -9.71
CA LEU A 57 2.95 5.88 -10.38
C LEU A 57 4.21 5.07 -10.05
N CYS A 58 4.09 3.75 -10.08
CA CYS A 58 5.20 2.83 -9.93
C CYS A 58 6.16 2.96 -11.11
N LEU A 59 7.47 2.97 -10.84
CA LEU A 59 8.48 3.05 -11.90
C LEU A 59 8.56 1.79 -12.77
N ALA A 60 8.20 0.63 -12.22
CA ALA A 60 8.31 -0.65 -12.94
C ALA A 60 7.08 -0.93 -13.82
N CYS A 61 5.87 -0.68 -13.31
CA CYS A 61 4.62 -1.09 -13.98
C CYS A 61 3.62 0.05 -14.22
N HIS A 62 3.95 1.28 -13.85
CA HIS A 62 3.10 2.47 -14.05
C HIS A 62 1.69 2.39 -13.44
N GLN A 63 1.47 1.50 -12.48
CA GLN A 63 0.27 1.46 -11.65
C GLN A 63 0.35 2.53 -10.55
N SER A 64 -0.79 2.98 -10.02
CA SER A 64 -0.83 3.92 -8.90
C SER A 64 -0.10 3.37 -7.67
N VAL A 65 0.60 4.25 -6.96
CA VAL A 65 1.29 3.90 -5.71
C VAL A 65 0.59 4.44 -4.47
N ALA A 66 0.84 3.78 -3.35
CA ALA A 66 0.50 4.24 -2.00
C ALA A 66 1.77 4.33 -1.15
N ILE A 67 1.80 5.23 -0.16
CA ILE A 67 2.84 5.22 0.89
C ILE A 67 2.54 4.07 1.84
N MET A 68 3.57 3.29 2.17
CA MET A 68 3.48 2.07 2.97
C MET A 68 4.43 2.13 4.18
N PRO A 69 4.12 1.43 5.27
CA PRO A 69 5.06 1.24 6.38
C PRO A 69 6.39 0.62 5.93
N HIS A 70 7.47 0.91 6.64
CA HIS A 70 8.82 0.39 6.34
C HIS A 70 8.95 -1.13 6.42
N LYS A 71 8.01 -1.85 7.05
CA LYS A 71 7.97 -3.32 7.01
C LYS A 71 7.70 -3.88 5.60
N TYR A 72 7.34 -3.04 4.63
CA TYR A 72 7.12 -3.41 3.22
C TYR A 72 8.18 -2.84 2.26
N ASP A 73 9.41 -2.69 2.72
CA ASP A 73 10.52 -2.06 2.00
C ASP A 73 11.12 -2.90 0.84
N THR A 74 10.68 -4.14 0.63
CA THR A 74 11.10 -4.99 -0.49
C THR A 74 9.92 -5.56 -1.24
N ASP A 75 10.14 -5.91 -2.51
CA ASP A 75 9.13 -6.51 -3.39
C ASP A 75 8.57 -7.80 -2.79
N GLU A 76 9.41 -8.64 -2.17
CA GLU A 76 8.98 -9.90 -1.56
C GLU A 76 8.02 -9.66 -0.39
N LYS A 77 8.35 -8.71 0.51
CA LYS A 77 7.53 -8.41 1.69
C LYS A 77 6.18 -7.81 1.28
N LEU A 78 6.19 -6.88 0.32
CA LEU A 78 4.97 -6.26 -0.16
C LEU A 78 4.10 -7.25 -0.95
N ALA A 79 4.70 -8.03 -1.85
CA ALA A 79 3.98 -9.05 -2.62
C ALA A 79 3.32 -10.10 -1.72
N ALA A 80 4.01 -10.55 -0.66
CA ALA A 80 3.46 -11.48 0.32
C ALA A 80 2.24 -10.89 1.04
N ALA A 81 2.30 -9.62 1.46
CA ALA A 81 1.18 -8.94 2.11
C ALA A 81 -0.04 -8.80 1.17
N LEU A 82 0.21 -8.41 -0.09
CA LEU A 82 -0.85 -8.27 -1.09
C LEU A 82 -1.47 -9.61 -1.48
N ALA A 83 -0.71 -10.71 -1.48
CA ALA A 83 -1.25 -12.04 -1.74
C ALA A 83 -2.33 -12.42 -0.72
N GLY A 84 -2.14 -12.09 0.56
CA GLY A 84 -3.15 -12.26 1.61
C GLY A 84 -4.43 -11.47 1.30
N ILE A 85 -4.31 -10.19 0.96
CA ILE A 85 -5.45 -9.33 0.59
C ILE A 85 -6.22 -9.89 -0.60
N ARG A 86 -5.52 -10.24 -1.69
CA ARG A 86 -6.15 -10.78 -2.91
C ARG A 86 -6.89 -12.08 -2.65
N LYS A 87 -6.35 -12.96 -1.79
CA LYS A 87 -7.03 -14.20 -1.39
C LYS A 87 -8.36 -13.91 -0.71
N HIS A 88 -8.40 -12.93 0.20
CA HIS A 88 -9.64 -12.51 0.85
C HIS A 88 -10.64 -11.87 -0.12
N MET A 89 -10.17 -11.05 -1.07
CA MET A 89 -11.04 -10.46 -2.09
C MET A 89 -11.68 -11.51 -2.99
N LEU A 90 -10.91 -12.51 -3.41
CA LEU A 90 -11.41 -13.63 -4.22
C LEU A 90 -12.45 -14.45 -3.44
N ALA A 91 -12.20 -14.74 -2.15
CA ALA A 91 -13.15 -15.48 -1.33
C ALA A 91 -14.47 -14.71 -1.14
N ALA A 92 -14.39 -13.39 -0.86
CA ALA A 92 -15.57 -12.54 -0.71
C ALA A 92 -16.39 -12.40 -2.01
N ALA A 93 -15.73 -12.46 -3.18
CA ALA A 93 -16.42 -12.45 -4.47
C ALA A 93 -17.21 -13.75 -4.72
N GLN A 94 -16.73 -14.88 -4.19
CA GLN A 94 -17.39 -16.19 -4.35
C GLN A 94 -18.58 -16.38 -3.40
N GLU A 95 -18.60 -15.71 -2.24
CA GLU A 95 -19.70 -15.78 -1.26
C GLU A 95 -20.88 -14.85 -1.59
N GLY A 96 -20.69 -13.88 -2.50
CA GLY A 96 -21.74 -12.94 -2.94
C GLY A 96 -22.64 -13.44 -4.09
N GLU A 97 -22.43 -14.67 -4.56
CA GLU A 97 -23.19 -15.31 -5.66
C GLU A 97 -24.13 -16.43 -5.18
N SER A 98 -24.45 -16.50 -3.88
CA SER A 98 -25.36 -17.49 -3.27
C SER A 98 -26.69 -16.89 -2.81
#